data_AF-A0A3A6G7B3-F1
#
_entry.id   AF-A0A3A6G7B3-F1
#
_cell.length_a   1.000
_cell.length_b   1.000
_cell.length_c   1.000
_cell.angle_alpha   90.00
_cell.angle_beta   90.00
_cell.angle_gamma   90.00
#
_symmetry.space_group_name_H-M   'P 1'
#
loop_
_entity.id
_entity.type
_entity.pdbx_description
1 polymer ?
#
loop_
_entity_poly.entity_id
_entity_poly.type
_entity_poly.pdbx_seq_one_letter_code
_entity_poly.pdbx_strand_id
1 'polypeptide(L)'
;MEMADGKQTQILLINDMAGYGKVALSAMIPVLSHLKYEIFNLPTALVSNTLDYGRFDILDTSEYMQHTLQIWEEFLFSFDAICAGFIVSEKQSTLVYKYCKEQQKKGTLIFVDPIMGDDGERYNGISDEAVKYG
;
A
#
# COMPACT_ATOMS: atom_id res chain seq x y z
N MET A 1 -22.82 -30.51 1.13
CA MET A 1 -21.64 -29.73 1.52
C MET A 1 -22.11 -28.30 1.61
N GLU A 2 -22.18 -27.78 2.83
CA GLU A 2 -22.84 -26.53 3.19
C GLU A 2 -22.03 -25.35 2.63
N MET A 3 -22.67 -24.48 1.85
CA MET A 3 -22.07 -23.24 1.37
C MET A 3 -22.07 -22.27 2.56
N ALA A 4 -20.92 -22.07 3.18
CA ALA A 4 -20.75 -21.01 4.17
C ALA A 4 -21.11 -19.67 3.50
N ASP A 5 -21.92 -18.86 4.20
CA ASP A 5 -22.35 -17.52 3.81
C ASP A 5 -21.13 -16.68 3.40
N GLY A 6 -20.91 -16.58 2.08
CA GLY A 6 -19.60 -16.42 1.47
C GLY A 6 -19.14 -14.97 1.42
N LYS A 7 -18.91 -14.33 2.57
CA LYS A 7 -18.25 -13.02 2.57
C LYS A 7 -16.81 -13.18 2.05
N GLN A 8 -16.54 -12.62 0.89
CA GLN A 8 -15.20 -12.60 0.31
C GLN A 8 -14.31 -11.68 1.16
N THR A 9 -13.13 -12.14 1.57
CA THR A 9 -12.22 -11.35 2.40
C THR A 9 -11.72 -10.14 1.63
N GLN A 10 -11.94 -8.95 2.18
CA GLN A 10 -11.53 -7.67 1.62
C GLN A 10 -10.14 -7.28 2.10
N ILE A 11 -9.23 -7.06 1.16
CA ILE A 11 -7.84 -6.71 1.45
C ILE A 11 -7.53 -5.35 0.82
N LEU A 12 -7.08 -4.41 1.65
CA LEU A 12 -6.51 -3.15 1.18
C LEU A 12 -5.00 -3.30 0.99
N LEU A 13 -4.52 -2.95 -0.19
CA LEU A 13 -3.10 -2.90 -0.53
C LEU A 13 -2.61 -1.45 -0.58
N ILE A 14 -1.54 -1.14 0.14
CA ILE A 14 -0.92 0.20 0.20
C ILE A 14 0.51 0.07 -0.29
N ASN A 15 0.77 0.34 -1.57
CA ASN A 15 2.09 0.17 -2.20
C ASN A 15 2.18 1.02 -3.49
N ASP A 16 3.31 1.08 -4.18
CA ASP A 16 3.43 1.81 -5.44
C ASP A 16 2.75 1.08 -6.63
N MET A 17 2.38 1.83 -7.66
CA MET A 17 1.80 1.29 -8.88
C MET A 17 2.62 1.68 -10.10
N ALA A 18 3.26 0.69 -10.72
CA ALA A 18 3.99 0.85 -11.97
C ALA A 18 3.07 0.81 -13.19
N GLY A 19 3.22 1.80 -14.08
CA GLY A 19 2.56 1.86 -15.39
C GLY A 19 3.14 0.83 -16.37
N TYR A 20 4.46 0.62 -16.33
CA TYR A 20 5.15 -0.42 -17.09
C TYR A 20 6.05 -1.28 -16.20
N GLY A 21 5.52 -2.44 -15.79
CA GLY A 21 6.18 -3.38 -14.90
C GLY A 21 5.16 -4.32 -14.25
N LYS A 22 5.66 -5.37 -13.59
CA LYS A 22 4.84 -6.31 -12.80
C LYS A 22 5.44 -6.44 -11.40
N VAL A 23 5.43 -5.34 -10.67
CA VAL A 23 5.92 -5.22 -9.29
C VAL A 23 4.87 -4.55 -8.41
N ALA A 24 5.02 -4.66 -7.09
CA ALA A 24 4.15 -4.02 -6.11
C ALA A 24 2.65 -4.25 -6.42
N LEU A 25 1.82 -3.20 -6.47
CA LEU A 25 0.38 -3.33 -6.70
C LEU A 25 0.04 -4.07 -8.00
N SER A 26 0.79 -3.81 -9.09
CA SER A 26 0.53 -4.43 -10.40
C SER A 26 0.74 -5.96 -10.41
N ALA A 27 1.54 -6.48 -9.48
CA ALA A 27 1.73 -7.92 -9.28
C ALA A 27 0.79 -8.49 -8.21
N MET A 28 0.60 -7.77 -7.10
CA MET A 28 -0.21 -8.23 -5.97
C MET A 28 -1.70 -8.36 -6.34
N ILE A 29 -2.26 -7.39 -7.07
CA ILE A 29 -3.68 -7.38 -7.45
C ILE A 29 -4.09 -8.66 -8.20
N PRO A 30 -3.45 -9.06 -9.32
CA PRO A 30 -3.86 -10.26 -10.06
C PRO A 30 -3.66 -11.55 -9.26
N VAL A 31 -2.59 -11.65 -8.46
CA VAL A 31 -2.31 -12.84 -7.63
C VAL A 31 -3.39 -13.01 -6.55
N LEU A 32 -3.67 -11.96 -5.77
CA LEU A 32 -4.64 -12.05 -4.69
C LEU A 32 -6.09 -12.14 -5.21
N SER A 33 -6.39 -11.51 -6.34
CA SER A 33 -7.69 -11.68 -7.01
C SER A 33 -7.89 -13.11 -7.50
N HIS A 34 -6.84 -13.76 -8.01
CA HIS A 34 -6.90 -15.18 -8.39
C HIS A 34 -7.20 -16.08 -7.18
N LEU A 35 -6.66 -15.74 -6.01
CA LEU A 35 -6.95 -16.39 -4.72
C LEU A 35 -8.34 -16.07 -4.15
N LYS A 36 -9.20 -15.40 -4.91
CA LYS A 36 -10.57 -15.05 -4.53
C LYS A 36 -10.66 -14.09 -3.34
N TYR A 37 -9.69 -13.20 -3.20
CA TYR A 37 -9.80 -12.04 -2.33
C TYR A 37 -10.42 -10.86 -3.08
N GLU A 38 -11.15 -10.01 -2.37
CA GLU A 38 -11.64 -8.73 -2.92
C GLU A 38 -10.59 -7.66 -2.63
N ILE A 39 -10.01 -7.08 -3.68
CA ILE A 39 -8.80 -6.26 -3.57
C ILE A 39 -9.11 -4.79 -3.80
N PHE A 40 -8.69 -3.98 -2.83
CA PHE A 40 -8.71 -2.53 -2.89
C PHE A 40 -7.28 -2.03 -2.84
N ASN A 41 -7.03 -0.84 -3.36
CA ASN A 41 -5.69 -0.25 -3.33
C ASN A 41 -5.69 1.22 -2.94
N LEU A 42 -4.59 1.62 -2.31
CA LEU A 42 -4.23 3.01 -2.04
C LEU A 42 -2.78 3.20 -2.51
N PRO A 43 -2.56 3.70 -3.74
CA PRO A 43 -1.22 3.82 -4.29
C PRO A 43 -0.39 4.86 -3.51
N THR A 44 0.83 4.49 -3.11
CA THR A 44 1.80 5.39 -2.44
C THR A 44 2.60 6.23 -3.43
N ALA A 45 2.72 5.76 -4.67
CA ALA A 45 3.22 6.51 -5.81
C ALA A 45 2.65 5.90 -7.10
N LEU A 46 2.56 6.70 -8.16
CA LEU A 46 2.45 6.19 -9.53
C LEU A 46 3.80 6.33 -10.19
N VAL A 47 4.37 5.22 -10.68
CA VAL A 47 5.66 5.23 -11.37
C VAL A 47 5.46 4.87 -12.84
N SER A 48 6.10 5.60 -13.75
CA SER A 48 5.93 5.37 -15.20
C SER A 48 6.31 3.94 -15.59
N ASN A 49 7.38 3.42 -14.99
CA ASN A 49 7.94 2.11 -15.19
C ASN A 49 8.72 1.68 -13.96
N THR A 50 9.06 0.40 -13.90
CA THR A 50 10.02 -0.16 -12.93
C THR A 50 11.36 0.59 -12.98
N LEU A 51 12.01 0.76 -11.83
CA LEU A 51 13.16 1.65 -11.65
C LEU A 51 14.45 1.14 -12.35
N ASP A 52 14.49 -0.14 -12.72
CA ASP A 52 15.59 -0.83 -13.41
C ASP A 52 15.82 -0.33 -14.85
N TYR A 53 14.85 0.38 -15.44
CA TYR A 53 14.99 0.97 -16.78
C TYR A 53 15.86 2.25 -16.84
N GLY A 54 16.33 2.77 -15.70
CA GLY A 54 17.26 3.90 -15.62
C GLY A 54 16.68 5.29 -15.90
N ARG A 55 15.53 5.38 -16.57
CA ARG A 55 14.71 6.61 -16.67
C ARG A 55 13.28 6.28 -16.27
N PHE A 56 12.72 7.09 -15.38
CA PHE A 56 11.37 6.93 -14.87
C PHE A 56 10.83 8.29 -14.43
N ASP A 57 9.50 8.36 -14.31
CA ASP A 57 8.79 9.47 -13.66
C ASP A 57 8.05 8.92 -12.44
N ILE A 58 8.02 9.68 -11.35
CA ILE A 58 7.35 9.32 -10.10
C ILE A 58 6.38 10.44 -9.73
N LEU A 59 5.10 10.09 -9.66
CA LEU A 59 4.08 10.94 -9.07
C LEU A 59 3.89 10.56 -7.59
N ASP A 60 4.31 11.45 -6.70
CA ASP A 60 3.98 11.37 -5.27
C ASP A 60 2.47 11.55 -5.06
N THR A 61 1.84 10.62 -4.33
CA THR A 61 0.39 10.63 -4.07
C THR A 61 0.03 11.01 -2.63
N SER A 62 0.93 11.60 -1.84
CA SER A 62 0.73 11.86 -0.41
C SER A 62 -0.55 12.66 -0.10
N GLU A 63 -0.82 13.73 -0.85
CA GLU A 63 -2.06 14.51 -0.68
C GLU A 63 -3.29 13.71 -1.11
N TYR A 64 -3.18 12.95 -2.20
CA TYR A 64 -4.23 12.06 -2.66
C TYR A 64 -4.55 10.99 -1.61
N MET A 65 -3.54 10.39 -0.97
CA MET A 65 -3.73 9.42 0.11
C MET A 65 -4.47 10.05 1.29
N GLN A 66 -4.05 11.25 1.71
CA GLN A 66 -4.67 11.96 2.82
C GLN A 66 -6.17 12.22 2.56
N HIS A 67 -6.52 12.76 1.38
CA HIS A 67 -7.91 13.02 1.02
C HIS A 67 -8.70 11.71 0.86
N THR A 68 -8.11 10.69 0.25
CA THR A 68 -8.75 9.38 0.06
C THR A 68 -9.13 8.74 1.39
N LEU A 69 -8.22 8.76 2.38
CA LEU A 69 -8.48 8.18 3.70
C LEU A 69 -9.58 8.92 4.46
N GLN A 70 -9.68 10.25 4.32
CA GLN A 70 -10.78 11.05 4.87
C GLN A 70 -12.12 10.64 4.25
N ILE A 71 -12.17 10.54 2.92
CA ILE A 71 -13.36 10.09 2.18
C ILE A 71 -13.77 8.67 2.60
N TRP A 72 -12.80 7.76 2.77
CA TRP A 72 -13.08 6.39 3.20
C TRP A 72 -13.61 6.31 4.63
N GLU A 73 -13.16 7.21 5.50
CA GLU A 73 -13.69 7.35 6.86
C GLU A 73 -15.16 7.82 6.82
N GLU A 74 -15.48 8.81 5.97
CA GLU A 74 -16.86 9.30 5.78
C GLU A 74 -17.81 8.21 5.25
N PHE A 75 -17.34 7.38 4.31
CA PHE A 75 -18.11 6.26 3.78
C PHE A 75 -18.11 5.01 4.67
N LEU A 76 -17.39 5.04 5.80
CA LEU A 76 -17.24 3.90 6.72
C LEU A 76 -16.73 2.63 6.02
N PHE A 77 -15.86 2.79 5.03
CA PHE A 77 -15.21 1.64 4.40
C PHE A 77 -14.34 0.89 5.41
N SER A 78 -14.37 -0.43 5.32
CA SER A 78 -13.66 -1.32 6.21
C SER A 78 -13.09 -2.49 5.41
N PHE A 79 -11.97 -3.02 5.88
CA PHE A 79 -11.25 -4.11 5.25
C PHE A 79 -10.98 -5.17 6.31
N ASP A 80 -10.93 -6.44 5.89
CA ASP A 80 -10.60 -7.54 6.80
C ASP A 80 -9.08 -7.59 7.04
N ALA A 81 -8.28 -7.16 6.06
CA ALA A 81 -6.83 -7.02 6.18
C ALA A 81 -6.28 -5.80 5.42
N ILE A 82 -5.16 -5.27 5.90
CA ILE A 82 -4.36 -4.23 5.25
C ILE A 82 -2.94 -4.76 5.04
N CYS A 83 -2.43 -4.65 3.83
CA CYS A 83 -1.05 -4.93 3.48
C CYS A 83 -0.36 -3.66 3.01
N ALA A 84 0.62 -3.17 3.76
CA ALA A 84 1.40 -1.98 3.43
C ALA A 84 2.83 -2.37 3.03
N GLY A 85 3.32 -1.80 1.91
CA GLY A 85 4.66 -2.00 1.35
C GLY A 85 5.44 -0.69 1.21
N PHE A 86 5.99 -0.41 0.02
CA PHE A 86 6.87 0.72 -0.28
C PHE A 86 6.27 2.07 0.16
N ILE A 87 6.96 2.76 1.08
CA ILE A 87 6.58 4.06 1.62
C ILE A 87 7.69 5.06 1.27
N VAL A 88 7.31 6.14 0.57
CA VAL A 88 8.28 7.05 -0.06
C VAL A 88 8.78 8.14 0.90
N SER A 89 7.96 8.53 1.89
CA SER A 89 8.24 9.67 2.76
C SER A 89 7.78 9.48 4.20
N GLU A 90 8.36 10.25 5.13
CA GLU A 90 7.94 10.30 6.55
C GLU A 90 6.46 10.69 6.68
N LYS A 91 5.97 11.57 5.80
CA LYS A 91 4.56 11.96 5.74
C LYS A 91 3.66 10.76 5.43
N GLN A 92 4.00 9.96 4.41
CA GLN A 92 3.25 8.75 4.08
C GLN A 92 3.34 7.71 5.19
N SER A 93 4.53 7.52 5.79
CA SER A 93 4.72 6.61 6.92
C SER A 93 3.81 6.96 8.09
N THR A 94 3.78 8.24 8.47
CA THR A 94 2.92 8.74 9.55
C THR A 94 1.44 8.55 9.22
N LEU A 95 1.04 8.80 7.98
CA LEU A 95 -0.35 8.65 7.54
C LEU A 95 -0.80 7.18 7.60
N VAL A 96 -0.01 6.27 7.02
CA VAL A 96 -0.29 4.83 7.00
C VAL A 96 -0.25 4.25 8.41
N TYR A 97 0.70 4.64 9.25
CA TYR A 97 0.76 4.19 10.65
C TYR A 97 -0.50 4.59 11.43
N LYS A 98 -0.92 5.86 11.34
CA LYS A 98 -2.14 6.33 12.01
C LYS A 98 -3.36 5.55 11.53
N TYR A 99 -3.51 5.39 10.22
CA TYR A 99 -4.61 4.63 9.64
C TYR A 99 -4.62 3.18 10.10
N CYS A 100 -3.51 2.46 9.96
CA CYS A 100 -3.38 1.06 10.37
C CYS A 100 -3.66 0.88 11.87
N LYS A 101 -3.17 1.79 12.71
CA LYS A 101 -3.42 1.77 14.16
C LYS A 101 -4.90 1.88 14.49
N GLU A 102 -5.65 2.77 13.83
CA GLU A 102 -7.09 2.89 14.04
C GLU A 102 -7.86 1.67 13.50
N GLN A 103 -7.44 1.10 12.37
CA GLN A 103 -8.07 -0.09 11.80
C GLN A 103 -7.79 -1.35 12.62
N GLN A 104 -6.61 -1.47 13.21
CA GLN A 104 -6.26 -2.58 14.12
C GLN A 104 -7.15 -2.59 15.36
N LYS A 105 -7.50 -1.42 15.92
CA LYS A 105 -8.47 -1.33 17.03
C LYS A 105 -9.86 -1.86 16.66
N LYS A 106 -10.20 -1.84 15.37
CA LYS A 106 -11.46 -2.39 14.83
C LYS A 106 -11.38 -3.89 14.51
N GLY A 107 -10.23 -4.54 14.75
CA GLY A 107 -10.00 -5.96 14.48
C GLY A 107 -9.41 -6.28 13.11
N THR A 108 -8.98 -5.27 12.35
CA THR A 108 -8.35 -5.45 11.03
C THR A 108 -6.97 -6.07 11.18
N LEU A 109 -6.65 -7.09 10.37
CA LEU A 109 -5.31 -7.68 10.33
C LEU A 109 -4.35 -6.75 9.57
N ILE A 110 -3.19 -6.45 10.15
CA ILE A 110 -2.20 -5.54 9.55
C ILE A 110 -0.93 -6.33 9.20
N PHE A 111 -0.54 -6.27 7.93
CA PHE A 111 0.71 -6.80 7.39
C PHE A 111 1.55 -5.64 6.87
N VAL A 112 2.74 -5.46 7.41
CA VAL A 112 3.67 -4.41 6.96
C VAL A 112 4.93 -5.09 6.45
N ASP A 113 5.24 -4.85 5.19
CA ASP A 113 6.52 -5.18 4.60
C ASP A 113 7.44 -3.94 4.74
N PRO A 114 8.47 -3.97 5.60
CA PRO A 114 9.34 -2.83 5.83
C PRO A 114 10.34 -2.66 4.67
N ILE A 115 9.83 -2.45 3.45
CA ILE A 115 10.64 -2.16 2.27
C ILE A 115 11.10 -0.70 2.38
N MET A 116 12.19 -0.48 3.12
CA MET A 116 12.90 0.80 3.23
C MET A 116 14.22 0.83 2.43
N GLY A 117 14.55 -0.25 1.72
CA GLY A 117 15.76 -0.44 0.89
C GLY A 117 16.05 -1.92 0.61
N ASP A 118 16.94 -2.21 -0.34
CA ASP A 118 17.46 -3.56 -0.64
C ASP A 118 19.00 -3.50 -0.68
N ASP A 119 19.69 -4.57 -0.27
CA ASP A 119 21.17 -4.67 -0.24
C ASP A 119 21.95 -3.55 0.49
N GLY A 120 21.31 -2.85 1.44
CA GLY A 120 21.96 -1.78 2.20
C GLY A 120 22.06 -0.44 1.45
N GLU A 121 21.48 -0.34 0.25
CA GLU A 121 21.32 0.91 -0.49
C GLU A 121 19.83 1.29 -0.61
N ARG A 122 19.55 2.59 -0.56
CA ARG A 122 18.19 3.14 -0.67
C ARG A 122 17.71 3.03 -2.12
N TYR A 123 16.41 2.81 -2.32
CA TYR A 123 15.84 2.98 -3.66
C TYR A 123 16.04 4.42 -4.13
N ASN A 124 16.55 4.59 -5.36
CA ASN A 124 16.79 5.89 -5.98
C ASN A 124 15.50 6.74 -5.96
N GLY A 125 15.48 7.81 -5.16
CA GLY A 125 14.33 8.73 -5.04
C GLY A 125 13.81 8.95 -3.62
N ILE A 126 14.29 8.22 -2.61
CA ILE A 126 13.92 8.43 -1.19
C ILE A 126 14.80 9.56 -0.60
N SER A 127 14.18 10.63 -0.10
CA SER A 127 14.89 11.74 0.55
C SER A 127 15.48 11.35 1.91
N ASP A 128 16.54 12.06 2.34
CA ASP A 128 17.41 11.74 3.48
C ASP A 128 16.74 11.64 4.87
N GLU A 129 15.46 11.97 5.02
CA GLU A 129 14.85 12.27 6.33
C GLU A 129 14.11 11.08 6.99
N ALA A 130 13.87 9.97 6.30
CA ALA A 130 12.98 8.90 6.78
C ALA A 130 13.55 7.95 7.86
N VAL A 131 14.75 8.19 8.42
CA VAL A 131 15.39 7.28 9.40
C VAL A 131 15.61 7.93 10.77
N LYS A 132 14.52 8.12 11.50
CA LYS A 132 14.40 7.89 12.97
C LYS A 132 12.93 7.49 13.16
N TYR A 133 12.57 6.30 13.63
CA TYR A 133 12.84 5.73 14.94
C TYR A 133 12.70 4.20 14.87
N GLY A 134 13.61 3.51 15.56
CA GLY A 134 13.37 2.16 16.09
C GLY A 134 12.79 2.20 17.49
#